data_AF-A0A7V9R272-F1
#
_entry.id   AF-A0A7V9R272-F1
#
_cell.length_a   1.000
_cell.length_b   1.000
_cell.length_c   1.000
_cell.angle_alpha   90.00
_cell.angle_beta   90.00
_cell.angle_gamma   90.00
#
_symmetry.space_group_name_H-M   'P 1'
#
loop_
_entity.id
_entity.type
_entity.pdbx_description
1 polymer ?
#
loop_
_entity_poly.entity_id
_entity_poly.type
_entity_poly.pdbx_seq_one_letter_code
_entity_poly.pdbx_strand_id
1 'polypeptide(L)'
;ELSTGDPLIITREMHVEVQFSLLAKPLTRTGDVRRVATHPHAEAQCRRWLATHLPDAEILLEASTAQAAALVAAADSPYDAAIAAPIAAQTYRLATLATAIADRAGAVTRFVLVSRPGTPPGPTGADKTSLVVFIRDNHPGALLELLEQFAARGVNLTRIESRPTGSALGKYCFSIDAEGHVADARMGEALMGLRRTCADVRFLGSYPRADGAVTDVSRGTSDAEFAAASAWLKALRQG
;
A
#
# COMPACT_ATOMS: atom_id res chain seq x y z
N GLU A 1 14.56 -1.45 -5.04
CA GLU A 1 13.61 -0.93 -4.02
C GLU A 1 13.21 0.50 -4.35
N LEU A 2 12.01 0.95 -3.97
CA LEU A 2 11.55 2.32 -4.23
C LEU A 2 12.40 3.39 -3.51
N SER A 3 12.99 3.04 -2.36
CA SER A 3 13.82 3.93 -1.53
C SER A 3 15.23 4.10 -2.08
N THR A 4 15.89 3.04 -2.54
CA THR A 4 17.35 3.03 -2.79
C THR A 4 17.75 2.47 -4.17
N GLY A 5 16.84 1.85 -4.92
CA GLY A 5 17.12 1.28 -6.24
C GLY A 5 16.97 2.28 -7.38
N ASP A 6 16.86 1.79 -8.62
CA ASP A 6 16.59 2.62 -9.79
C ASP A 6 15.33 3.48 -9.61
N PRO A 7 15.29 4.69 -10.18
CA PRO A 7 14.12 5.55 -10.14
C PRO A 7 12.87 4.86 -10.67
N LEU A 8 11.79 4.95 -9.91
CA LEU A 8 10.49 4.38 -10.22
C LEU A 8 9.40 5.33 -9.72
N ILE A 9 8.25 5.32 -10.39
CA ILE A 9 7.06 6.08 -10.00
C ILE A 9 5.86 5.15 -9.87
N ILE A 10 5.00 5.44 -8.92
CA ILE A 10 3.68 4.87 -8.76
C ILE A 10 2.74 5.62 -9.68
N THR A 11 2.00 4.87 -10.50
CA THR A 11 1.04 5.42 -11.47
C THR A 11 -0.40 5.10 -11.12
N ARG A 12 -0.62 4.15 -10.20
CA ARG A 12 -1.94 3.73 -9.73
C ARG A 12 -1.84 3.02 -8.38
N GLU A 13 -2.87 3.12 -7.58
CA GLU A 13 -3.11 2.22 -6.45
C GLU A 13 -4.40 1.41 -6.62
N MET A 14 -4.49 0.29 -5.92
CA MET A 14 -5.70 -0.52 -5.85
C MET A 14 -5.84 -1.14 -4.47
N HIS A 15 -7.08 -1.28 -4.03
CA HIS A 15 -7.46 -1.96 -2.81
C HIS A 15 -8.07 -3.30 -3.18
N VAL A 16 -7.44 -4.39 -2.73
CA VAL A 16 -7.91 -5.76 -2.98
C VAL A 16 -8.37 -6.34 -1.65
N GLU A 17 -9.63 -6.75 -1.59
CA GLU A 17 -10.14 -7.47 -0.42
C GLU A 17 -9.41 -8.81 -0.28
N VAL A 18 -8.95 -9.08 0.93
CA VAL A 18 -8.34 -10.36 1.29
C VAL A 18 -9.47 -11.34 1.59
N GLN A 19 -9.64 -12.29 0.68
CA GLN A 19 -10.61 -13.37 0.84
C GLN A 19 -9.88 -14.72 0.86
N PHE A 20 -10.34 -15.59 1.74
CA PHE A 20 -9.87 -16.97 1.83
C PHE A 20 -11.01 -17.94 1.52
N SER A 21 -10.69 -18.98 0.77
CA SER A 21 -11.58 -20.09 0.46
C SER A 21 -10.87 -21.41 0.75
N LEU A 22 -11.62 -22.40 1.22
CA LEU A 22 -11.16 -23.78 1.34
C LEU A 22 -11.35 -24.46 -0.02
N LEU A 23 -10.26 -24.86 -0.65
CA LEU A 23 -10.21 -25.42 -2.00
C LEU A 23 -9.74 -26.87 -1.95
N ALA A 24 -10.37 -27.75 -2.71
CA ALA A 24 -10.01 -29.17 -2.79
C ALA A 24 -10.16 -29.71 -4.21
N LYS A 25 -9.73 -30.93 -4.47
CA LYS A 25 -9.99 -31.59 -5.76
C LYS A 25 -11.50 -31.70 -6.00
N PRO A 26 -11.97 -31.70 -7.27
CA PRO A 26 -13.37 -31.94 -7.57
C PRO A 26 -13.86 -33.23 -6.90
N LEU A 27 -15.10 -33.20 -6.40
CA LEU A 27 -15.78 -34.30 -5.69
C LEU A 27 -15.30 -34.59 -4.26
N THR A 28 -14.24 -33.95 -3.77
CA THR A 28 -13.87 -34.01 -2.34
C THR A 28 -14.98 -33.39 -1.49
N ARG A 29 -15.37 -34.05 -0.38
CA ARG A 29 -16.33 -33.49 0.58
C ARG A 29 -15.59 -32.90 1.76
N THR A 30 -16.21 -31.93 2.43
CA THR A 30 -15.61 -31.29 3.62
C THR A 30 -15.23 -32.29 4.72
N GLY A 31 -16.02 -33.35 4.91
CA GLY A 31 -15.74 -34.41 5.89
C GLY A 31 -14.55 -35.32 5.55
N ASP A 32 -14.06 -35.27 4.30
CA ASP A 32 -12.90 -36.04 3.85
C ASP A 32 -11.57 -35.30 4.13
N VAL A 33 -11.64 -34.02 4.50
CA VAL A 33 -10.45 -33.17 4.67
C VAL A 33 -9.74 -33.48 5.98
N ARG A 34 -8.50 -33.99 5.90
CA ARG A 34 -7.63 -34.28 7.06
C ARG A 34 -6.36 -33.45 7.06
N ARG A 35 -5.87 -33.02 5.89
CA ARG A 35 -4.66 -32.22 5.75
C ARG A 35 -4.95 -30.96 4.94
N VAL A 36 -4.74 -29.81 5.56
CA VAL A 36 -4.98 -28.50 4.95
C VAL A 36 -3.66 -27.77 4.78
N ALA A 37 -3.31 -27.42 3.54
CA ALA A 37 -2.12 -26.64 3.23
C ALA A 37 -2.43 -25.14 3.15
N THR A 38 -1.60 -24.28 3.76
CA THR A 38 -1.70 -22.83 3.53
C THR A 38 -0.45 -22.06 3.99
N HIS A 39 -0.41 -20.75 3.72
CA HIS A 39 0.64 -19.85 4.21
C HIS A 39 0.41 -19.49 5.70
N PRO A 40 1.45 -19.31 6.53
CA PRO A 40 1.30 -18.96 7.95
C PRO A 40 0.37 -17.77 8.23
N HIS A 41 0.43 -16.71 7.43
CA HIS A 41 -0.48 -15.56 7.60
C HIS A 41 -1.94 -15.87 7.24
N ALA A 42 -2.20 -16.83 6.35
CA ALA A 42 -3.55 -17.24 6.00
C ALA A 42 -4.14 -18.17 7.06
N GLU A 43 -3.33 -19.11 7.59
CA GLU A 43 -3.70 -19.93 8.76
C GLU A 43 -4.13 -19.05 9.93
N ALA A 44 -3.29 -18.10 10.32
CA ALA A 44 -3.56 -17.23 11.45
C ALA A 44 -4.84 -16.38 11.28
N GLN A 45 -5.25 -16.12 10.03
CA GLN A 45 -6.46 -15.37 9.69
C GLN A 45 -7.71 -16.26 9.52
N CYS A 46 -7.59 -17.58 9.52
CA CYS A 46 -8.71 -18.52 9.36
C CYS A 46 -8.82 -19.50 10.53
N ARG A 47 -8.08 -19.26 11.62
CA ARG A 47 -7.88 -20.22 12.71
C ARG A 47 -9.18 -20.54 13.43
N ARG A 48 -10.06 -19.56 13.66
CA ARG A 48 -11.34 -19.81 14.32
C ARG A 48 -12.27 -20.63 13.42
N TRP A 49 -12.30 -20.32 12.13
CA TRP A 49 -13.08 -21.09 11.17
C TRP A 49 -12.60 -22.54 11.11
N LEU A 50 -11.29 -22.76 10.99
CA LEU A 50 -10.66 -24.07 11.00
C LEU A 50 -10.99 -24.87 12.26
N ALA A 51 -10.81 -24.28 13.44
CA ALA A 51 -11.12 -24.95 14.71
C ALA A 51 -12.60 -25.34 14.85
N THR A 52 -13.50 -24.61 14.20
CA THR A 52 -14.95 -24.87 14.26
C THR A 52 -15.39 -25.92 13.25
N HIS A 53 -14.86 -25.91 12.03
CA HIS A 53 -15.36 -26.71 10.91
C HIS A 53 -14.48 -27.91 10.57
N LEU A 54 -13.20 -27.86 10.90
CA LEU A 54 -12.20 -28.90 10.66
C LEU A 54 -11.33 -29.12 11.91
N PRO A 55 -11.92 -29.43 13.09
CA PRO A 55 -11.18 -29.53 14.35
C PRO A 55 -10.10 -30.62 14.35
N ASP A 56 -10.29 -31.67 13.54
CA ASP A 56 -9.39 -32.82 13.44
C ASP A 56 -8.40 -32.71 12.26
N ALA A 57 -8.41 -31.60 11.51
CA ALA A 57 -7.52 -31.43 10.37
C ALA A 57 -6.12 -30.97 10.83
N GLU A 58 -5.09 -31.61 10.29
CA GLU A 58 -3.70 -31.20 10.41
C GLU A 58 -3.45 -30.02 9.45
N ILE A 59 -2.91 -28.91 9.98
CA ILE A 59 -2.56 -27.74 9.17
C ILE A 59 -1.08 -27.79 8.83
N LEU A 60 -0.76 -27.82 7.54
CA LEU A 60 0.60 -27.92 7.00
C LEU A 60 0.96 -26.60 6.32
N LEU A 61 2.08 -26.02 6.73
CA LEU A 61 2.47 -24.67 6.32
C LEU A 61 3.31 -24.71 5.04
N GLU A 62 2.94 -23.87 4.09
CA GLU A 62 3.57 -23.73 2.77
C GLU A 62 4.06 -22.31 2.53
N ALA A 63 4.96 -22.14 1.55
CA ALA A 63 5.59 -20.85 1.29
C ALA A 63 4.64 -19.80 0.69
N SER A 64 3.49 -20.21 0.12
CA SER A 64 2.42 -19.30 -0.29
C SER A 64 1.07 -19.99 -0.38
N THR A 65 -0.01 -19.20 -0.37
CA THR A 65 -1.38 -19.72 -0.56
C THR A 65 -1.60 -20.27 -1.98
N ALA A 66 -0.97 -19.67 -2.99
CA ALA A 66 -1.01 -20.16 -4.36
C ALA A 66 -0.27 -21.50 -4.51
N GLN A 67 0.90 -21.64 -3.88
CA GLN A 67 1.64 -22.91 -3.84
C GLN A 67 0.84 -24.01 -3.15
N ALA A 68 0.21 -23.72 -2.01
CA ALA A 68 -0.65 -24.68 -1.33
C ALA A 68 -1.77 -25.20 -2.25
N ALA A 69 -2.45 -24.31 -2.98
CA ALA A 69 -3.47 -24.69 -3.95
C ALA A 69 -2.88 -25.51 -5.13
N ALA A 70 -1.72 -25.12 -5.64
CA ALA A 70 -1.04 -25.87 -6.70
C ALA A 70 -0.67 -27.30 -6.25
N LEU A 71 -0.20 -27.46 -5.01
CA LEU A 71 0.15 -28.75 -4.43
C LEU A 71 -1.08 -29.63 -4.20
N VAL A 72 -2.22 -29.06 -3.78
CA VAL A 72 -3.50 -29.80 -3.71
C VAL A 72 -3.94 -30.29 -5.09
N ALA A 73 -3.71 -29.50 -6.15
CA ALA A 73 -4.07 -29.90 -7.51
C ALA A 73 -3.19 -31.01 -8.10
N ALA A 74 -2.00 -31.26 -7.52
CA ALA A 74 -1.10 -32.31 -7.99
C ALA A 74 -1.69 -33.73 -7.84
N ALA A 75 -1.32 -34.64 -8.73
CA ALA A 75 -1.82 -36.02 -8.71
C ALA A 75 -1.52 -36.71 -7.38
N ASP A 76 -0.25 -36.73 -6.97
CA ASP A 76 0.26 -37.36 -5.75
C ASP A 76 0.25 -36.38 -4.56
N SER A 77 -0.76 -35.51 -4.48
CA SER A 77 -0.84 -34.51 -3.43
C SER A 77 -0.87 -35.15 -2.04
N PRO A 78 -0.01 -34.71 -1.09
CA PRO A 78 -0.12 -35.12 0.30
C PRO A 78 -1.22 -34.36 1.06
N TYR A 79 -1.94 -33.45 0.39
CA TYR A 79 -2.93 -32.54 0.97
C TYR A 79 -4.33 -32.82 0.42
N ASP A 80 -5.34 -32.70 1.28
CA ASP A 80 -6.74 -32.86 0.88
C ASP A 80 -7.35 -31.53 0.44
N ALA A 81 -6.96 -30.44 1.09
CA ALA A 81 -7.44 -29.11 0.81
C ALA A 81 -6.37 -28.04 1.02
N ALA A 82 -6.62 -26.85 0.47
CA ALA A 82 -5.80 -25.66 0.67
C ALA A 82 -6.68 -24.47 1.07
N ILE A 83 -6.15 -23.61 1.93
CA ILE A 83 -6.70 -22.27 2.12
C ILE A 83 -5.96 -21.31 1.18
N ALA A 84 -6.70 -20.73 0.24
CA ALA A 84 -6.15 -19.80 -0.74
C ALA A 84 -7.15 -18.73 -1.19
N ALA A 85 -6.68 -17.79 -2.00
CA ALA A 85 -7.54 -16.79 -2.62
C ALA A 85 -8.54 -17.47 -3.58
N PRO A 86 -9.79 -16.98 -3.72
CA PRO A 86 -10.81 -17.60 -4.56
C PRO A 86 -10.37 -17.85 -6.02
N ILE A 87 -9.54 -16.97 -6.57
CA ILE A 87 -9.01 -17.10 -7.93
C ILE A 87 -8.20 -18.39 -8.15
N ALA A 88 -7.58 -18.94 -7.10
CA ALA A 88 -6.81 -20.17 -7.18
C ALA A 88 -7.69 -21.38 -7.55
N ALA A 89 -8.98 -21.35 -7.23
CA ALA A 89 -9.92 -22.39 -7.64
C ALA A 89 -9.99 -22.51 -9.17
N GLN A 90 -10.07 -21.37 -9.86
CA GLN A 90 -10.11 -21.31 -11.32
C GLN A 90 -8.75 -21.67 -11.92
N THR A 91 -7.67 -21.08 -11.39
CA THR A 91 -6.30 -21.30 -11.90
C THR A 91 -5.88 -22.77 -11.84
N TYR A 92 -6.20 -23.46 -10.74
CA TYR A 92 -5.77 -24.85 -10.51
C TYR A 92 -6.90 -25.88 -10.70
N ARG A 93 -8.06 -25.46 -11.21
CA ARG A 93 -9.25 -26.32 -11.44
C ARG A 93 -9.69 -27.09 -10.19
N LEU A 94 -9.67 -26.41 -9.04
CA LEU A 94 -10.12 -26.93 -7.76
C LEU A 94 -11.59 -26.59 -7.51
N ALA A 95 -12.27 -27.43 -6.73
CA ALA A 95 -13.59 -27.13 -6.20
C ALA A 95 -13.47 -26.29 -4.92
N THR A 96 -14.43 -25.38 -4.73
CA THR A 96 -14.52 -24.57 -3.50
C THR A 96 -15.46 -25.26 -2.52
N LEU A 97 -14.94 -25.65 -1.36
CA LEU A 97 -15.71 -26.29 -0.28
C LEU A 97 -16.33 -25.27 0.67
N ALA A 98 -15.65 -24.15 0.89
CA ALA A 98 -16.13 -23.03 1.69
C ALA A 98 -15.52 -21.72 1.19
N THR A 99 -16.30 -20.64 1.28
CA THR A 99 -15.87 -19.27 0.92
C THR A 99 -15.89 -18.39 2.16
N ALA A 100 -15.19 -17.25 2.08
CA ALA A 100 -15.17 -16.22 3.13
C ALA A 100 -14.84 -16.77 4.53
N ILE A 101 -13.86 -17.68 4.60
CA ILE A 101 -13.47 -18.38 5.85
C ILE A 101 -12.53 -17.57 6.74
N ALA A 102 -12.33 -16.29 6.43
CA ALA A 102 -11.50 -15.40 7.22
C ALA A 102 -12.20 -15.07 8.54
N ASP A 103 -11.44 -15.07 9.64
CA ASP A 103 -11.92 -14.76 10.99
C ASP A 103 -12.38 -13.30 11.14
N ARG A 104 -11.88 -12.40 10.27
CA ARG A 104 -12.25 -10.99 10.21
C ARG A 104 -12.60 -10.59 8.78
N ALA A 105 -13.84 -10.15 8.57
CA ALA A 105 -14.28 -9.55 7.32
C ALA A 105 -13.66 -8.16 7.09
N GLY A 106 -13.55 -7.75 5.83
CA GLY A 106 -13.10 -6.41 5.45
C GLY A 106 -11.59 -6.17 5.54
N ALA A 107 -10.78 -7.23 5.63
CA ALA A 107 -9.34 -7.11 5.46
C ALA A 107 -9.02 -6.69 4.01
N VAL A 108 -8.24 -5.63 3.83
CA VAL A 108 -7.87 -5.10 2.52
C VAL A 108 -6.36 -4.99 2.43
N THR A 109 -5.81 -5.43 1.30
CA THR A 109 -4.41 -5.20 0.94
C THR A 109 -4.35 -4.09 -0.10
N ARG A 110 -3.54 -3.07 0.17
CA ARG A 110 -3.21 -2.02 -0.79
C ARG A 110 -2.06 -2.47 -1.68
N PHE A 111 -2.27 -2.37 -2.99
CA PHE A 111 -1.23 -2.55 -3.99
C PHE A 111 -0.98 -1.24 -4.74
N VAL A 112 0.23 -1.09 -5.25
CA VAL A 112 0.63 0.02 -6.11
C VAL A 112 1.19 -0.52 -7.42
N LEU A 113 0.81 0.09 -8.54
CA LEU A 113 1.41 -0.17 -9.85
C LEU A 113 2.59 0.78 -10.02
N VAL A 114 3.75 0.21 -10.32
CA VAL A 114 5.00 0.93 -10.44
C VAL A 114 5.50 0.89 -11.88
N SER A 115 6.08 1.98 -12.35
CA SER A 115 6.63 2.14 -13.70
C SER A 115 7.96 2.88 -13.65
N ARG A 116 8.72 2.81 -14.74
CA ARG A 116 9.90 3.67 -14.93
C ARG A 116 9.48 5.15 -14.92
N PRO A 117 10.39 6.09 -14.62
CA PRO A 117 10.05 7.50 -14.54
C PRO A 117 9.46 8.01 -15.84
N GLY A 118 8.43 8.83 -15.71
CA GLY A 118 7.71 9.49 -16.79
C GLY A 118 6.82 10.58 -16.21
N THR A 119 6.06 11.23 -17.08
CA THR A 119 5.07 12.23 -16.65
C THR A 119 4.00 11.55 -15.80
N PRO A 120 3.70 12.05 -14.59
CA PRO A 120 2.53 11.58 -13.83
C PRO A 120 1.24 11.73 -14.64
N PRO A 121 0.20 10.91 -14.38
CA PRO A 121 -1.14 11.17 -14.90
C PRO A 121 -1.60 12.60 -14.55
N GLY A 122 -2.59 13.12 -15.29
CA GLY A 122 -3.19 14.41 -14.96
C GLY A 122 -3.89 14.38 -13.59
N PRO A 123 -3.98 15.54 -12.90
CA PRO A 123 -4.67 15.62 -11.61
C PRO A 123 -6.17 15.30 -11.78
N THR A 124 -6.71 14.58 -10.80
CA THR A 124 -8.14 14.23 -10.70
C THR A 124 -8.84 14.99 -9.57
N GLY A 125 -8.09 15.63 -8.68
CA GLY A 125 -8.60 16.24 -7.44
C GLY A 125 -8.81 15.22 -6.31
N ALA A 126 -8.77 13.93 -6.62
CA ALA A 126 -8.79 12.80 -5.70
C ALA A 126 -7.47 12.02 -5.83
N ASP A 127 -6.35 12.71 -5.65
CA ASP A 127 -5.00 12.17 -5.91
C ASP A 127 -4.21 11.92 -4.63
N LYS A 128 -3.19 11.08 -4.77
CA LYS A 128 -2.19 10.80 -3.75
C LYS A 128 -0.81 11.03 -4.35
N THR A 129 0.08 11.64 -3.57
CA THR A 129 1.49 11.80 -3.90
C THR A 129 2.33 11.00 -2.93
N SER A 130 3.16 10.10 -3.43
CA SER A 130 4.06 9.27 -2.61
C SER A 130 5.50 9.75 -2.70
N LEU A 131 6.21 9.71 -1.58
CA LEU A 131 7.57 10.23 -1.44
C LEU A 131 8.41 9.30 -0.56
N VAL A 132 9.73 9.34 -0.76
CA VAL A 132 10.71 8.92 0.24
C VAL A 132 11.58 10.12 0.57
N VAL A 133 11.56 10.54 1.83
CA VAL A 133 12.28 11.72 2.30
C VAL A 133 13.41 11.30 3.22
N PHE A 134 14.62 11.75 2.93
CA PHE A 134 15.81 11.45 3.72
C PHE A 134 16.13 12.66 4.60
N ILE A 135 16.08 12.48 5.92
CA ILE A 135 16.46 13.54 6.86
C ILE A 135 17.97 13.79 6.79
N ARG A 136 18.36 15.06 6.90
CA ARG A 136 19.75 15.49 6.82
C ARG A 136 20.51 15.14 8.09
N ASP A 137 20.00 15.66 9.20
CA ASP A 137 20.55 15.48 10.53
C ASP A 137 19.51 14.81 11.42
N ASN A 138 19.91 13.75 12.13
CA ASN A 138 19.01 13.07 13.04
C ASN A 138 19.09 13.73 14.43
N HIS A 139 18.13 14.60 14.71
CA HIS A 139 18.01 15.30 16.00
C HIS A 139 16.55 15.35 16.46
N PRO A 140 16.27 15.61 17.75
CA PRO A 140 14.92 15.88 18.22
C PRO A 140 14.30 17.03 17.41
N GLY A 141 13.12 16.80 16.85
CA GLY A 141 12.42 17.76 15.98
C GLY A 141 12.62 17.57 14.48
N ALA A 142 13.59 16.77 14.02
CA ALA A 142 13.85 16.60 12.58
C ALA A 142 12.63 16.08 11.78
N LEU A 143 11.82 15.20 12.39
CA LEU A 143 10.56 14.76 11.78
C LEU A 143 9.50 15.87 11.78
N LEU A 144 9.43 16.69 12.83
CA LEU A 144 8.48 17.79 12.90
C LEU A 144 8.73 18.80 11.79
N GLU A 145 9.98 19.22 11.58
CA GLU A 145 10.36 20.16 10.52
C GLU A 145 9.98 19.68 9.11
N LEU A 146 10.07 18.37 8.89
CA LEU A 146 9.60 17.72 7.67
C LEU A 146 8.07 17.81 7.57
N LEU A 147 7.36 17.42 8.63
CA LEU A 147 5.89 17.40 8.65
C LEU A 147 5.29 18.81 8.49
N GLU A 148 5.97 19.83 9.02
CA GLU A 148 5.60 21.25 8.86
C GLU A 148 5.57 21.68 7.39
N GLN A 149 6.38 21.07 6.51
CA GLN A 149 6.31 21.39 5.07
C GLN A 149 4.96 21.06 4.45
N PHE A 150 4.29 20.02 4.95
CA PHE A 150 2.94 19.64 4.52
C PHE A 150 1.88 20.42 5.29
N ALA A 151 1.98 20.43 6.63
CA ALA A 151 0.98 21.01 7.51
C ALA A 151 0.79 22.52 7.26
N ALA A 152 1.87 23.28 7.08
CA ALA A 152 1.81 24.72 6.82
C ALA A 152 1.13 25.07 5.47
N ARG A 153 0.96 24.08 4.58
CA ARG A 153 0.33 24.22 3.26
C ARG A 153 -1.00 23.48 3.17
N GLY A 154 -1.54 23.01 4.30
CA GLY A 154 -2.80 22.27 4.35
C GLY A 154 -2.79 20.98 3.53
N VAL A 155 -1.64 20.31 3.44
CA VAL A 155 -1.51 19.01 2.78
C VAL A 155 -1.65 17.91 3.83
N ASN A 156 -2.71 17.12 3.72
CA ASN A 156 -2.98 16.00 4.62
C ASN A 156 -2.10 14.79 4.28
N LEU A 157 -1.72 14.00 5.30
CA LEU A 157 -0.96 12.77 5.15
C LEU A 157 -1.83 11.56 5.45
N THR A 158 -1.78 10.56 4.56
CA THR A 158 -2.53 9.29 4.73
C THR A 158 -1.65 8.16 5.23
N ARG A 159 -0.32 8.29 5.11
CA ARG A 159 0.64 7.29 5.59
C ARG A 159 1.99 7.96 5.87
N ILE A 160 2.61 7.54 6.96
CA ILE A 160 4.01 7.83 7.24
C ILE A 160 4.67 6.64 7.93
N GLU A 161 5.81 6.21 7.40
CA GLU A 161 6.58 5.10 7.95
C GLU A 161 8.07 5.45 7.97
N SER A 162 8.72 5.27 9.12
CA SER A 162 10.17 5.37 9.21
C SER A 162 10.83 4.07 8.73
N ARG A 163 11.94 4.20 8.01
CA ARG A 163 12.76 3.09 7.54
C ARG A 163 14.23 3.39 7.79
N PRO A 164 15.01 2.45 8.34
CA PRO A 164 16.46 2.63 8.42
C PRO A 164 17.04 2.63 7.00
N THR A 165 17.94 3.56 6.71
CA THR A 165 18.55 3.67 5.37
C THR A 165 19.64 2.61 5.12
N GLY A 166 20.11 1.93 6.16
CA GLY A 166 21.24 0.99 6.10
C GLY A 166 22.61 1.65 5.88
N SER A 167 22.64 2.96 5.56
CA SER A 167 23.86 3.71 5.27
C SER A 167 24.69 4.04 6.52
N ALA A 168 24.04 4.28 7.65
CA ALA A 168 24.66 4.48 8.96
C ALA A 168 23.60 4.31 10.08
N LEU A 169 24.07 4.01 11.30
CA LEU A 169 23.22 4.04 12.50
C LEU A 169 22.61 5.44 12.68
N GLY A 170 21.30 5.49 12.94
CA GLY A 170 20.57 6.75 13.14
C GLY A 170 20.17 7.51 11.87
N LYS A 171 20.49 6.99 10.67
CA LYS A 171 19.99 7.58 9.41
C LYS A 171 18.69 6.92 8.96
N TYR A 172 17.63 7.70 9.00
CA TYR A 172 16.29 7.27 8.61
C TYR A 172 15.84 7.94 7.31
N CYS A 173 14.99 7.24 6.57
CA CYS A 173 14.12 7.86 5.60
C CYS A 173 12.67 7.62 5.97
N PHE A 174 11.80 8.51 5.50
CA PHE A 174 10.36 8.42 5.73
C PHE A 174 9.67 8.14 4.41
N SER A 175 8.92 7.05 4.34
CA SER A 175 8.01 6.79 3.24
C SER A 175 6.67 7.43 3.56
N ILE A 176 6.21 8.33 2.70
CA ILE A 176 5.07 9.21 2.97
C ILE A 176 4.09 9.13 1.81
N ASP A 177 2.80 9.07 2.15
CA ASP A 177 1.70 9.27 1.19
C ASP A 177 0.89 10.50 1.62
N ALA A 178 0.79 11.48 0.73
CA ALA A 178 0.13 12.76 0.97
C ALA A 178 -1.05 12.96 0.00
N GLU A 179 -2.09 13.66 0.43
CA GLU A 179 -3.27 13.96 -0.39
C GLU A 179 -3.01 15.14 -1.32
N GLY A 180 -3.31 14.97 -2.60
CA GLY A 180 -3.08 15.96 -3.64
C GLY A 180 -2.09 15.51 -4.70
N HIS A 181 -1.98 16.33 -5.74
CA HIS A 181 -1.21 16.06 -6.94
C HIS A 181 0.01 16.99 -7.03
N VAL A 182 1.10 16.57 -7.67
CA VAL A 182 2.29 17.43 -7.91
C VAL A 182 1.98 18.71 -8.71
N ALA A 183 0.83 18.72 -9.41
CA ALA A 183 0.33 19.89 -10.13
C ALA A 183 -0.33 20.93 -9.20
N ASP A 184 -0.74 20.54 -8.00
CA ASP A 184 -1.36 21.45 -7.03
C ASP A 184 -0.29 22.39 -6.46
N ALA A 185 -0.60 23.68 -6.36
CA ALA A 185 0.35 24.69 -5.88
C ALA A 185 0.85 24.38 -4.46
N ARG A 186 -0.08 23.96 -3.57
CA ARG A 186 0.24 23.57 -2.19
C ARG A 186 1.20 22.38 -2.10
N MET A 187 1.07 21.41 -3.01
CA MET A 187 1.94 20.24 -3.07
C MET A 187 3.30 20.61 -3.64
N GLY A 188 3.33 21.36 -4.75
CA GLY A 188 4.57 21.86 -5.35
C GLY A 188 5.42 22.64 -4.35
N GLU A 189 4.80 23.56 -3.60
CA GLU A 189 5.48 24.34 -2.57
C GLU A 189 5.96 23.48 -1.39
N ALA A 190 5.21 22.43 -1.01
CA ALA A 190 5.65 21.46 0.01
C ALA A 190 6.89 20.68 -0.46
N LEU A 191 6.88 20.18 -1.70
CA LEU A 191 8.01 19.47 -2.30
C LEU A 191 9.25 20.35 -2.40
N MET A 192 9.08 21.61 -2.80
CA MET A 192 10.16 22.59 -2.82
C MET A 192 10.71 22.84 -1.41
N GLY A 193 9.85 22.92 -0.40
CA GLY A 193 10.23 23.02 1.01
C GLY A 193 11.12 21.85 1.45
N LEU A 194 10.63 20.63 1.25
CA LEU A 194 11.35 19.39 1.56
C LEU A 194 12.69 19.31 0.83
N ARG A 195 12.73 19.69 -0.46
CA ARG A 195 13.97 19.64 -1.25
C ARG A 195 15.06 20.56 -0.70
N ARG A 196 14.68 21.67 -0.07
CA ARG A 196 15.64 22.61 0.54
C ARG A 196 16.15 22.15 1.89
N THR A 197 15.28 21.58 2.73
CA THR A 197 15.61 21.27 4.14
C THR A 197 16.15 19.86 4.32
N CYS A 198 15.59 18.87 3.61
CA CYS A 198 15.99 17.47 3.74
C CYS A 198 17.32 17.18 3.00
N ALA A 199 17.94 16.03 3.29
CA ALA A 199 19.13 15.58 2.58
C ALA A 199 18.80 15.19 1.14
N ASP A 200 17.70 14.46 0.97
CA ASP A 200 17.20 14.08 -0.35
C ASP A 200 15.68 13.84 -0.30
N VAL A 201 15.04 13.95 -1.46
CA VAL A 201 13.61 13.71 -1.64
C VAL A 201 13.44 12.92 -2.94
N ARG A 202 13.04 11.65 -2.82
CA ARG A 202 12.62 10.84 -3.95
C ARG A 202 11.12 11.00 -4.15
N PHE A 203 10.76 11.58 -5.28
CA PHE A 203 9.39 11.60 -5.76
C PHE A 203 9.02 10.22 -6.31
N LEU A 204 7.96 9.62 -5.76
CA LEU A 204 7.44 8.32 -6.20
C LEU A 204 6.16 8.45 -7.01
N GLY A 205 5.80 9.63 -7.51
CA GLY A 205 4.61 9.80 -8.35
C GLY A 205 3.42 10.44 -7.63
N SER A 206 2.56 11.05 -8.44
CA SER A 206 1.21 11.49 -8.09
C SER A 206 0.23 10.70 -8.93
N TYR A 207 -0.82 10.15 -8.32
CA TYR A 207 -1.72 9.20 -8.97
C TYR A 207 -3.11 9.22 -8.32
N PRO A 208 -4.15 8.78 -9.05
CA PRO A 208 -5.50 8.74 -8.50
C PRO A 208 -5.61 7.81 -7.30
N ARG A 209 -6.37 8.23 -6.29
CA ARG A 209 -6.69 7.41 -5.12
C ARG A 209 -7.61 6.26 -5.50
N ALA A 210 -7.42 5.11 -4.87
CA ALA A 210 -8.29 3.95 -5.10
C ALA A 210 -9.73 4.17 -4.59
N ASP A 211 -9.92 5.03 -3.58
CA ASP A 211 -11.23 5.32 -2.98
C ASP A 211 -11.99 6.46 -3.68
N GLY A 212 -11.34 7.20 -4.59
CA GLY A 212 -11.92 8.36 -5.28
C GLY A 212 -12.31 9.52 -4.35
N ALA A 213 -11.82 9.53 -3.10
CA ALA A 213 -12.14 10.59 -2.15
C ALA A 213 -11.49 11.92 -2.60
N VAL A 214 -12.33 12.93 -2.84
CA VAL A 214 -11.88 14.27 -3.23
C VAL A 214 -11.07 14.88 -2.09
N THR A 215 -9.95 15.50 -2.45
CA THR A 215 -9.07 16.15 -1.47
C THR A 215 -9.77 17.37 -0.89
N ASP A 216 -9.86 17.44 0.43
CA ASP A 216 -10.33 18.64 1.13
C ASP A 216 -9.24 19.72 1.09
N VAL A 217 -9.55 20.85 0.47
CA VAL A 217 -8.62 21.97 0.30
C VAL A 217 -8.92 23.01 1.37
N SER A 218 -8.05 23.06 2.37
CA SER A 218 -8.12 24.06 3.44
C SER A 218 -8.13 25.48 2.90
N ARG A 219 -8.84 26.38 3.60
CA ARG A 219 -8.78 27.82 3.31
C ARG A 219 -7.34 28.32 3.35
N GLY A 220 -6.98 29.17 2.38
CA GLY A 220 -5.63 29.71 2.24
C GLY A 220 -4.67 28.82 1.45
N THR A 221 -5.10 27.63 1.01
CA THR A 221 -4.22 26.65 0.36
C THR A 221 -4.70 26.20 -1.02
N SER A 222 -5.72 26.85 -1.57
CA SER A 222 -6.14 26.64 -2.97
C SER A 222 -5.13 27.23 -3.96
N ASP A 223 -5.10 26.69 -5.18
CA ASP A 223 -4.23 27.19 -6.24
C ASP A 223 -4.47 28.69 -6.56
N ALA A 224 -5.72 29.14 -6.48
CA ALA A 224 -6.08 30.54 -6.67
C ALA A 224 -5.50 31.44 -5.57
N GLU A 225 -5.52 30.99 -4.30
CA GLU A 225 -4.95 31.72 -3.17
C GLU A 225 -3.41 31.78 -3.26
N PHE A 226 -2.76 30.68 -3.64
CA PHE A 226 -1.32 30.66 -3.92
C PHE A 226 -0.96 31.61 -5.08
N ALA A 227 -1.73 31.61 -6.17
CA ALA A 227 -1.52 32.51 -7.30
C ALA A 227 -1.70 33.99 -6.90
N ALA A 228 -2.74 34.31 -6.13
CA ALA A 228 -2.98 35.65 -5.62
C ALA A 228 -1.84 36.13 -4.70
N ALA A 229 -1.38 35.27 -3.79
CA ALA A 229 -0.24 35.57 -2.91
C ALA A 229 1.06 35.82 -3.70
N SER A 230 1.32 35.00 -4.72
CA SER A 230 2.48 35.16 -5.60
C SER A 230 2.43 36.46 -6.41
N ALA A 231 1.26 36.80 -6.95
CA ALA A 231 1.05 38.05 -7.68
C ALA A 231 1.24 39.28 -6.78
N TRP A 232 0.70 39.24 -5.56
CA TRP A 232 0.91 40.28 -4.56
C TRP A 232 2.39 40.47 -4.20
N LEU A 233 3.12 39.37 -3.96
CA LEU A 233 4.57 39.43 -3.67
C LEU A 233 5.35 40.00 -4.86
N LYS A 234 4.96 39.66 -6.09
CA LYS A 234 5.57 40.23 -7.30
C LYS A 234 5.35 41.73 -7.39
N ALA A 235 4.15 42.22 -7.09
CA ALA A 235 3.85 43.65 -7.05
C ALA A 235 4.72 44.38 -6.02
N LEU A 236 4.82 43.87 -4.79
CA LEU A 236 5.67 44.48 -3.75
C LEU A 236 7.14 44.64 -4.16
N ARG A 237 7.66 43.70 -4.97
CA ARG A 237 9.04 43.76 -5.48
C ARG A 237 9.23 44.79 -6.59
N GLN A 238 8.13 45.24 -7.21
CA GLN A 238 8.13 46.20 -8.31
C GLN A 238 7.85 47.64 -7.84
N GLY A 239 7.43 47.83 -6.58
CA GLY A 239 7.05 49.12 -6.00
C GLY A 239 5.57 49.42 -6.19
#